data_AF-A0A536QBV7-F1
#
_entry.id   AF-A0A536QBV7-F1
#
_cell.length_a   1.000
_cell.length_b   1.000
_cell.length_c   1.000
_cell.angle_alpha   90.00
_cell.angle_beta   90.00
_cell.angle_gamma   90.00
#
_symmetry.space_group_name_H-M   'P 1'
#
loop_
_entity.id
_entity.type
_entity.pdbx_description
1 polymer ?
#
loop_
_entity_poly.entity_id
_entity_poly.type
_entity_poly.pdbx_seq_one_letter_code
_entity_poly.pdbx_strand_id
1 'polypeptide(L)'
;MSFITGLIAGILIAAGFVALEHYGSLIPPVGPFALSGNGALAATEILVPIAILWGWSWATNRWSGRSLIPTTLYTIGLALGVGVAVPIDAVFFPATAGSTLASAIPGLVATGTIFVLVPAIIAAVIYLPLKSGRIPTNAIVLAIGYLIGLALLFFYPYPMVTMGTVAGTAAGHAWTSPGAKTFIAILVIILMAIAVFGVPYVLSGAPLLPR
;
A
#
# COMPACT_ATOMS: atom_id res chain seq x y z
N MET A 1 8.26 -13.54 14.87
CA MET A 1 8.30 -12.06 14.91
C MET A 1 7.84 -11.42 13.61
N SER A 2 8.43 -11.71 12.44
CA SER A 2 8.05 -11.02 11.18
C SER A 2 6.57 -11.09 10.81
N PHE A 3 5.95 -12.28 10.95
CA PHE A 3 4.50 -12.43 10.76
C PHE A 3 3.68 -11.51 11.65
N ILE A 4 3.99 -11.47 12.95
CA ILE A 4 3.29 -10.64 13.94
C ILE A 4 3.48 -9.15 13.61
N THR A 5 4.68 -8.74 13.22
CA THR A 5 4.94 -7.35 12.81
C THR A 5 4.12 -6.95 11.58
N GLY A 6 4.03 -7.85 10.59
CA GLY A 6 3.16 -7.66 9.43
C GLY A 6 1.69 -7.57 9.82
N LEU A 7 1.24 -8.49 10.68
CA LEU A 7 -0.13 -8.51 11.18
C LEU A 7 -0.51 -7.22 11.90
N ILE A 8 0.35 -6.71 12.79
CA ILE A 8 0.13 -5.44 13.49
C ILE A 8 0.04 -4.29 12.49
N ALA A 9 0.98 -4.20 11.56
CA ALA A 9 0.94 -3.16 10.52
C ALA A 9 -0.35 -3.23 9.70
N GLY A 10 -0.79 -4.43 9.33
CA GLY A 10 -2.04 -4.64 8.61
C GLY A 10 -3.26 -4.26 9.42
N ILE A 11 -3.32 -4.58 10.71
CA ILE A 11 -4.42 -4.19 11.60
C ILE A 11 -4.52 -2.67 11.71
N LEU A 12 -3.39 -1.96 11.81
CA LEU A 12 -3.38 -0.50 11.84
C LEU A 12 -3.93 0.10 10.54
N ILE A 13 -3.60 -0.50 9.39
CA ILE A 13 -4.15 -0.10 8.08
C ILE A 13 -5.65 -0.40 8.02
N ALA A 14 -6.08 -1.59 8.45
CA ALA A 14 -7.49 -1.97 8.51
C ALA A 14 -8.30 -1.03 9.42
N ALA A 15 -7.74 -0.62 10.56
CA ALA A 15 -8.37 0.38 11.42
C ALA A 15 -8.52 1.73 10.71
N GLY A 16 -7.51 2.17 9.96
CA GLY A 16 -7.61 3.38 9.13
C GLY A 16 -8.65 3.26 8.02
N PHE A 17 -8.71 2.12 7.35
CA PHE A 17 -9.73 1.81 6.33
C PHE A 17 -11.14 1.93 6.90
N VAL A 18 -11.44 1.18 7.97
CA VAL A 18 -12.76 1.14 8.61
C VAL A 18 -13.12 2.52 9.17
N ALA A 19 -12.15 3.21 9.78
CA ALA A 19 -12.40 4.55 10.33
C ALA A 19 -12.79 5.56 9.23
N LEU A 20 -12.10 5.54 8.08
CA LEU A 20 -12.43 6.43 6.97
C LEU A 20 -13.75 6.03 6.30
N GLU A 21 -14.04 4.73 6.19
CA GLU A 21 -15.29 4.26 5.59
C GLU A 21 -16.51 4.79 6.35
N HIS A 22 -16.52 4.63 7.68
CA HIS A 22 -17.71 4.92 8.50
C HIS A 22 -17.73 6.33 9.10
N TYR A 23 -16.57 6.92 9.36
CA TYR A 23 -16.47 8.27 9.96
C TYR A 23 -15.95 9.33 9.00
N GLY A 24 -15.50 8.96 7.80
CA GLY A 24 -14.99 9.91 6.82
C GLY A 24 -16.04 10.91 6.33
N SER A 25 -17.33 10.59 6.42
CA SER A 25 -18.44 11.50 6.11
C SER A 25 -18.57 12.67 7.09
N LEU A 26 -17.97 12.55 8.29
CA LEU A 26 -17.91 13.64 9.28
C LEU A 26 -16.88 14.71 8.91
N ILE A 27 -16.00 14.43 7.94
CA ILE A 27 -14.98 15.37 7.47
C ILE A 27 -15.50 15.99 6.16
N PRO A 28 -15.55 17.33 6.04
CA PRO A 28 -16.01 17.99 4.82
C PRO A 28 -15.22 17.49 3.59
N PRO A 29 -15.90 17.23 2.47
CA PRO A 29 -15.24 16.77 1.25
C PRO A 29 -14.26 17.83 0.74
N VAL A 30 -13.11 17.37 0.23
CA VAL A 30 -12.09 18.23 -0.36
C VAL A 30 -12.23 18.14 -1.88
N GLY A 31 -12.91 19.11 -2.48
CA GLY A 31 -13.22 19.09 -3.91
C GLY A 31 -14.07 17.87 -4.29
N PRO A 32 -13.71 17.08 -5.33
CA PRO A 32 -14.46 15.89 -5.73
C PRO A 32 -14.25 14.69 -4.80
N PHE A 33 -13.44 14.80 -3.75
CA PHE A 33 -13.09 13.68 -2.88
C PHE A 33 -13.89 13.67 -1.59
N ALA A 34 -14.70 12.63 -1.42
CA ALA A 34 -15.25 12.23 -0.13
C ALA A 34 -14.30 11.25 0.57
N LEU A 35 -14.10 11.41 1.88
CA LEU A 35 -13.26 10.50 2.66
C LEU A 35 -13.98 9.18 3.03
N SER A 36 -15.32 9.16 3.01
CA SER A 36 -16.09 7.92 3.06
C SER A 36 -16.12 7.25 1.68
N GLY A 37 -15.98 5.92 1.62
CA GLY A 37 -15.81 5.15 0.38
C GLY A 37 -14.41 5.30 -0.22
N ASN A 38 -14.16 6.45 -0.86
CA ASN A 38 -12.88 6.68 -1.56
C ASN A 38 -11.69 6.80 -0.59
N GLY A 39 -11.89 7.42 0.58
CA GLY A 39 -10.83 7.56 1.58
C GLY A 39 -10.45 6.24 2.24
N ALA A 40 -11.38 5.30 2.38
CA ALA A 40 -11.08 3.96 2.89
C ALA A 40 -10.09 3.22 1.98
N LEU A 41 -10.34 3.25 0.67
CA LEU A 41 -9.42 2.71 -0.35
C LEU A 41 -8.07 3.45 -0.32
N ALA A 42 -8.10 4.78 -0.23
CA ALA A 42 -6.91 5.63 -0.17
C ALA A 42 -5.97 5.27 0.99
N ALA A 43 -6.52 4.95 2.18
CA ALA A 43 -5.69 4.53 3.31
C ALA A 43 -4.88 3.28 2.97
N THR A 44 -5.50 2.30 2.32
CA THR A 44 -4.80 1.05 1.97
C THR A 44 -3.78 1.29 0.86
N GLU A 45 -4.16 2.05 -0.16
CA GLU A 45 -3.33 2.37 -1.31
C GLU A 45 -2.07 3.16 -0.92
N ILE A 46 -2.16 4.06 0.05
CA ILE A 46 -1.02 4.85 0.54
C ILE A 46 -0.20 4.07 1.58
N LEU A 47 -0.85 3.40 2.53
CA LEU A 47 -0.17 2.81 3.68
C LEU A 47 0.47 1.45 3.37
N VAL A 48 -0.08 0.65 2.46
CA VAL A 48 0.51 -0.66 2.13
C VAL A 48 1.90 -0.52 1.48
N PRO A 49 2.14 0.36 0.49
CA PRO A 49 3.47 0.56 -0.08
C PRO A 49 4.50 0.98 0.97
N ILE A 50 4.08 1.82 1.93
CA ILE A 50 4.89 2.24 3.07
C ILE A 50 5.19 1.03 3.97
N ALA A 51 4.19 0.22 4.29
CA ALA A 51 4.35 -0.98 5.11
C ALA A 51 5.28 -1.99 4.42
N ILE A 52 5.20 -2.17 3.10
CA ILE A 52 6.11 -3.02 2.32
C ILE A 52 7.53 -2.46 2.40
N LEU A 53 7.73 -1.18 2.09
CA LEU A 53 9.03 -0.49 2.21
C LEU A 53 9.65 -0.72 3.60
N TRP A 54 8.89 -0.43 4.67
CA TRP A 54 9.40 -0.51 6.04
C TRP A 54 9.66 -1.95 6.49
N GLY A 55 8.72 -2.86 6.23
CA GLY A 55 8.82 -4.25 6.64
C GLY A 55 9.91 -5.01 5.92
N TRP A 56 10.04 -4.82 4.60
CA TRP A 56 11.04 -5.52 3.80
C TRP A 56 12.45 -5.02 4.11
N SER A 57 12.63 -3.71 4.26
CA SER A 57 13.91 -3.15 4.68
C SER A 57 14.28 -3.57 6.11
N TRP A 58 13.32 -3.57 7.05
CA TRP A 58 13.55 -4.10 8.41
C TRP A 58 13.96 -5.57 8.39
N ALA A 59 13.23 -6.42 7.67
CA ALA A 59 13.53 -7.84 7.56
C ALA A 59 14.91 -8.06 6.92
N THR A 60 15.27 -7.26 5.93
CA THR A 60 16.56 -7.37 5.24
C THR A 60 17.74 -6.92 6.09
N ASN A 61 17.58 -5.83 6.85
CA ASN A 61 18.60 -5.35 7.77
C ASN A 61 18.80 -6.31 8.95
N ARG A 62 17.70 -6.84 9.51
CA ARG A 62 17.76 -7.75 10.66
C ARG A 62 18.41 -9.10 10.34
N TRP A 63 18.25 -9.58 9.11
CA TRP A 63 18.72 -10.90 8.69
C TRP A 63 19.90 -10.84 7.70
N SER A 64 20.64 -9.72 7.67
CA SER A 64 21.85 -9.53 6.85
C SER A 64 21.68 -9.99 5.39
N GLY A 65 20.55 -9.64 4.77
CA GLY A 65 20.24 -10.02 3.38
C GLY A 65 19.57 -11.40 3.21
N ARG A 66 19.59 -12.30 4.19
CA ARG A 66 18.88 -13.60 4.18
C ARG A 66 17.41 -13.48 4.59
N SER A 67 16.71 -12.53 3.97
CA SER A 67 15.40 -12.07 4.42
C SER A 67 14.21 -12.66 3.66
N LEU A 68 14.39 -13.58 2.71
CA LEU A 68 13.27 -14.08 1.90
C LEU A 68 12.12 -14.62 2.76
N ILE A 69 12.39 -15.58 3.64
CA ILE A 69 11.38 -16.17 4.53
C ILE A 69 10.78 -15.11 5.49
N PRO A 70 11.59 -14.31 6.23
CA PRO A 70 11.08 -13.22 7.05
C PRO A 70 10.19 -12.22 6.31
N THR A 71 10.56 -11.83 5.09
CA THR A 71 9.81 -10.89 4.24
C THR A 71 8.50 -11.52 3.79
N THR A 72 8.50 -12.78 3.35
CA THR A 72 7.27 -13.50 2.98
C THR A 72 6.32 -13.61 4.17
N LEU A 73 6.81 -14.00 5.35
CA LEU A 73 6.00 -14.09 6.56
C LEU A 73 5.43 -12.73 6.98
N TYR A 74 6.22 -11.65 6.85
CA TYR A 74 5.73 -10.29 7.06
C TYR A 74 4.59 -9.95 6.09
N THR A 75 4.76 -10.20 4.80
CA THR A 75 3.75 -9.91 3.77
C THR A 75 2.46 -10.73 3.99
N ILE A 76 2.56 -12.00 4.39
CA ILE A 76 1.39 -12.82 4.74
C ILE A 76 0.67 -12.23 5.96
N GLY A 77 1.41 -11.88 7.02
CA GLY A 77 0.84 -11.22 8.19
C GLY A 77 0.15 -9.91 7.83
N LEU A 78 0.79 -9.08 6.99
CA LEU A 78 0.25 -7.82 6.48
C LEU A 78 -1.04 -8.04 5.69
N ALA A 79 -1.08 -9.03 4.80
CA ALA A 79 -2.27 -9.36 4.01
C ALA A 79 -3.45 -9.79 4.89
N LEU A 80 -3.19 -10.65 5.88
CA LEU A 80 -4.22 -11.04 6.86
C LEU A 80 -4.68 -9.84 7.69
N GLY A 81 -3.75 -9.00 8.16
CA GLY A 81 -4.08 -7.83 8.96
C GLY A 81 -4.91 -6.80 8.20
N VAL A 82 -4.57 -6.50 6.95
CA VAL A 82 -5.36 -5.60 6.09
C VAL A 82 -6.74 -6.23 5.81
N GLY A 83 -6.79 -7.53 5.54
CA GLY A 83 -8.04 -8.25 5.29
C GLY A 83 -9.01 -8.25 6.47
N VAL A 84 -8.53 -8.05 7.71
CA VAL A 84 -9.37 -7.99 8.92
C VAL A 84 -10.33 -6.78 8.92
N ALA A 85 -10.16 -5.79 8.03
CA ALA A 85 -11.16 -4.74 7.83
C ALA A 85 -12.57 -5.32 7.56
N VAL A 86 -12.66 -6.38 6.75
CA VAL A 86 -13.94 -6.99 6.36
C VAL A 86 -14.69 -7.64 7.54
N PRO A 87 -14.08 -8.51 8.37
CA PRO A 87 -14.78 -9.02 9.55
C PRO A 87 -15.05 -7.94 10.61
N ILE A 88 -14.22 -6.87 10.70
CA ILE A 88 -14.55 -5.72 11.55
C ILE A 88 -15.86 -5.08 11.06
N ASP A 89 -15.99 -4.80 9.77
CA ASP A 89 -17.22 -4.26 9.20
C ASP A 89 -18.41 -5.20 9.42
N ALA A 90 -18.24 -6.51 9.17
CA ALA A 90 -19.32 -7.48 9.35
C ALA A 90 -19.84 -7.56 10.81
N VAL A 91 -19.00 -7.26 11.81
CA VAL A 91 -19.36 -7.33 13.23
C VAL A 91 -19.90 -5.99 13.74
N PHE A 92 -19.23 -4.89 13.42
CA PHE A 92 -19.53 -3.57 14.00
C PHE A 92 -20.44 -2.72 13.11
N PHE A 93 -20.44 -2.97 11.79
CA PHE A 93 -21.18 -2.21 10.79
C PHE A 93 -21.87 -3.15 9.77
N PRO A 94 -22.72 -4.10 10.22
CA PRO A 94 -23.28 -5.12 9.36
C PRO A 94 -24.17 -4.52 8.26
N ALA A 95 -23.82 -4.78 6.99
CA ALA A 95 -24.58 -4.29 5.84
C ALA A 95 -25.98 -4.92 5.74
N THR A 96 -26.15 -6.14 6.26
CA THR A 96 -27.44 -6.84 6.33
C THR A 96 -27.54 -7.66 7.62
N ALA A 97 -28.76 -7.99 8.03
CA ALA A 97 -29.04 -8.81 9.23
C ALA A 97 -28.40 -10.22 9.20
N GLY A 98 -27.99 -10.72 8.02
CA GLY A 98 -27.32 -12.00 7.85
C GLY A 98 -25.79 -11.94 7.87
N SER A 99 -25.19 -10.77 8.13
CA SER A 99 -23.74 -10.60 8.13
C SER A 99 -23.13 -11.33 9.33
N THR A 100 -22.22 -12.26 9.06
CA THR A 100 -21.49 -13.05 10.06
C THR A 100 -19.98 -13.02 9.81
N LEU A 101 -19.20 -13.36 10.84
CA LEU A 101 -17.76 -13.59 10.70
C LEU A 101 -17.44 -14.64 9.63
N ALA A 102 -18.24 -15.70 9.53
CA ALA A 102 -18.05 -16.74 8.53
C ALA A 102 -18.26 -16.21 7.11
N SER A 103 -19.31 -15.40 6.89
CA SER A 103 -19.54 -14.76 5.59
C SER A 103 -18.49 -13.71 5.21
N ALA A 104 -17.71 -13.21 6.17
CA ALA A 104 -16.65 -12.23 5.94
C ALA A 104 -15.32 -12.86 5.48
N ILE A 105 -15.15 -14.19 5.62
CA ILE A 105 -13.90 -14.89 5.27
C ILE A 105 -13.50 -14.67 3.80
N PRO A 106 -14.40 -14.82 2.80
CA PRO A 106 -14.04 -14.57 1.40
C PRO A 106 -13.56 -13.14 1.17
N GLY A 107 -14.24 -12.16 1.79
CA GLY A 107 -13.85 -10.75 1.68
C GLY A 107 -12.51 -10.47 2.37
N LEU A 108 -12.22 -11.06 3.53
CA LEU A 108 -10.91 -10.94 4.18
C LEU A 108 -9.78 -11.39 3.25
N VAL A 109 -9.94 -12.58 2.63
CA VAL A 109 -8.94 -13.13 1.72
C VAL A 109 -8.82 -12.26 0.47
N ALA A 110 -9.95 -11.82 -0.10
CA ALA A 110 -9.96 -10.95 -1.27
C ALA A 110 -9.24 -9.61 -1.00
N THR A 111 -9.60 -8.91 0.08
CA THR A 111 -9.02 -7.63 0.48
C THR A 111 -7.51 -7.76 0.72
N GLY A 112 -7.08 -8.75 1.50
CA GLY A 112 -5.65 -9.00 1.73
C GLY A 112 -4.89 -9.35 0.44
N THR A 113 -5.53 -10.10 -0.47
CA THR A 113 -4.90 -10.49 -1.74
C THR A 113 -4.74 -9.30 -2.67
N ILE A 114 -5.82 -8.55 -2.88
CA ILE A 114 -5.88 -7.43 -3.83
C ILE A 114 -4.95 -6.31 -3.38
N PHE A 115 -5.02 -5.91 -2.11
CA PHE A 115 -4.30 -4.73 -1.64
C PHE A 115 -2.89 -5.02 -1.14
N VAL A 116 -2.55 -6.26 -0.81
CA VAL A 116 -1.22 -6.60 -0.29
C VAL A 116 -0.50 -7.60 -1.17
N LEU A 117 -1.06 -8.79 -1.41
CA LEU A 117 -0.32 -9.85 -2.09
C LEU A 117 0.00 -9.51 -3.55
N VAL A 118 -0.95 -8.95 -4.29
CA VAL A 118 -0.72 -8.54 -5.69
C VAL A 118 0.35 -7.44 -5.77
N PRO A 119 0.24 -6.30 -5.03
CA PRO A 119 1.32 -5.31 -4.97
C PRO A 119 2.65 -5.89 -4.50
N ALA A 120 2.65 -6.79 -3.51
CA ALA A 120 3.87 -7.39 -3.00
C ALA A 120 4.57 -8.28 -4.04
N ILE A 121 3.83 -9.02 -4.86
CA ILE A 121 4.41 -9.81 -5.96
C ILE A 121 5.11 -8.88 -6.96
N ILE A 122 4.43 -7.79 -7.36
CA ILE A 122 4.97 -6.79 -8.28
C ILE A 122 6.20 -6.11 -7.67
N ALA A 123 6.12 -5.75 -6.38
CA ALA A 123 7.24 -5.18 -5.64
C ALA A 123 8.43 -6.14 -5.59
N ALA A 124 8.21 -7.45 -5.44
CA ALA A 124 9.27 -8.45 -5.38
C ALA A 124 10.02 -8.56 -6.72
N VAL A 125 9.29 -8.49 -7.84
CA VAL A 125 9.87 -8.50 -9.19
C VAL A 125 10.86 -7.36 -9.40
N ILE A 126 10.65 -6.21 -8.76
CA ILE A 126 11.54 -5.04 -8.85
C ILE A 126 12.62 -5.06 -7.77
N TYR A 127 12.23 -5.35 -6.53
CA TYR A 127 13.13 -5.36 -5.38
C TYR A 127 14.23 -6.41 -5.51
N LEU A 128 13.91 -7.65 -5.92
CA LEU A 128 14.89 -8.75 -5.93
C LEU A 128 16.05 -8.51 -6.91
N PRO A 129 15.84 -8.03 -8.16
CA PRO A 129 16.92 -7.64 -9.05
C PRO A 129 17.78 -6.49 -8.52
N LEU A 130 17.17 -5.46 -7.92
CA LEU A 130 17.89 -4.33 -7.30
C LEU A 130 18.74 -4.81 -6.11
N LYS A 131 18.17 -5.66 -5.26
CA LYS A 131 18.84 -6.22 -4.09
C LYS A 131 20.02 -7.13 -4.47
N SER A 132 19.84 -7.96 -5.50
CA SER A 132 20.86 -8.92 -5.96
C SER A 132 21.96 -8.30 -6.80
N GLY A 133 21.91 -6.99 -7.07
CA GLY A 133 22.88 -6.29 -7.91
C GLY A 133 22.78 -6.64 -9.40
N ARG A 134 21.71 -7.33 -9.82
CA ARG A 134 21.44 -7.63 -11.24
C ARG A 134 21.04 -6.38 -12.03
N ILE A 135 20.48 -5.39 -11.33
CA ILE A 135 20.16 -4.07 -11.88
C ILE A 135 20.92 -3.02 -11.05
N PRO A 136 21.60 -2.05 -11.68
CA PRO A 136 22.30 -0.99 -10.96
C PRO A 136 21.31 -0.11 -10.18
N THR A 137 21.70 0.28 -8.98
CA THR A 137 20.89 1.07 -8.03
C THR A 137 21.28 2.53 -8.02
N ASN A 138 21.53 3.09 -9.21
CA ASN A 138 21.84 4.51 -9.37
C ASN A 138 20.56 5.37 -9.40
N ALA A 139 20.72 6.68 -9.25
CA ALA A 139 19.59 7.62 -9.19
C ALA A 139 18.68 7.55 -10.42
N ILE A 140 19.24 7.30 -11.61
CA ILE A 140 18.48 7.23 -12.87
C ILE A 140 17.55 6.01 -12.87
N VAL A 141 18.06 4.82 -12.50
CA VAL A 141 17.24 3.59 -12.45
C VAL A 141 16.11 3.73 -11.43
N LEU A 142 16.42 4.31 -10.26
CA LEU A 142 15.41 4.55 -9.23
C LEU A 142 14.35 5.56 -9.69
N ALA A 143 14.78 6.65 -10.33
CA ALA A 143 13.87 7.63 -10.93
C ALA A 143 12.96 6.99 -11.98
N ILE A 144 13.52 6.17 -12.89
CA ILE A 144 12.76 5.41 -13.87
C ILE A 144 11.73 4.51 -13.18
N GLY A 145 12.12 3.78 -12.13
CA GLY A 145 11.20 2.93 -11.37
C GLY A 145 9.99 3.68 -10.81
N TYR A 146 10.22 4.84 -10.17
CA TYR A 146 9.15 5.69 -9.65
C TYR A 146 8.28 6.30 -10.76
N LEU A 147 8.91 6.78 -11.83
CA LEU A 147 8.20 7.38 -12.97
C LEU A 147 7.33 6.36 -13.71
N ILE A 148 7.83 5.13 -13.90
CA ILE A 148 7.04 4.03 -14.46
C ILE A 148 5.86 3.72 -13.54
N GLY A 149 6.09 3.60 -12.23
CA GLY A 149 5.01 3.33 -11.28
C GLY A 149 3.89 4.37 -11.31
N LEU A 150 4.26 5.66 -11.39
CA LEU A 150 3.32 6.77 -11.58
C LEU A 150 2.62 6.71 -12.95
N ALA A 151 3.36 6.47 -14.04
CA ALA A 151 2.80 6.42 -15.39
C ALA A 151 1.78 5.30 -15.56
N LEU A 152 1.94 4.19 -14.84
CA LEU A 152 1.03 3.04 -14.90
C LEU A 152 -0.38 3.35 -14.37
N LEU A 153 -0.58 4.43 -13.60
CA LEU A 153 -1.93 4.89 -13.22
C LEU A 153 -2.78 5.33 -14.41
N PHE A 154 -2.16 5.84 -15.47
CA PHE A 154 -2.87 6.27 -16.67
C PHE A 154 -3.35 5.09 -17.53
N PHE A 155 -2.85 3.88 -17.25
CA PHE A 155 -3.27 2.65 -17.88
C PHE A 155 -4.24 1.91 -16.92
N TYR A 156 -5.51 2.31 -16.98
CA TYR A 156 -6.72 1.71 -16.37
C TYR A 156 -6.62 0.20 -16.05
N PRO A 157 -7.19 -0.37 -14.94
CA PRO A 157 -7.53 0.17 -13.62
C PRO A 157 -6.76 -0.60 -12.52
N TYR A 158 -5.42 -0.56 -12.52
CA TYR A 158 -4.62 -1.39 -11.60
C TYR A 158 -3.81 -0.55 -10.60
N PRO A 159 -4.44 0.10 -9.60
CA PRO A 159 -3.71 0.82 -8.55
C PRO A 159 -2.71 -0.11 -7.84
N MET A 160 -2.97 -1.42 -7.81
CA MET A 160 -2.09 -2.46 -7.29
C MET A 160 -0.72 -2.50 -7.99
N VAL A 161 -0.67 -2.19 -9.29
CA VAL A 161 0.59 -2.16 -10.06
C VAL A 161 1.41 -0.94 -9.68
N THR A 162 0.79 0.23 -9.55
CA THR A 162 1.45 1.43 -9.01
C THR A 162 1.94 1.18 -7.58
N MET A 163 1.09 0.63 -6.72
CA MET A 163 1.46 0.30 -5.34
C MET A 163 2.69 -0.62 -5.31
N GLY A 164 2.67 -1.70 -6.09
CA GLY A 164 3.76 -2.66 -6.13
C GLY A 164 5.04 -2.09 -6.73
N THR A 165 4.93 -1.32 -7.81
CA THR A 165 6.10 -0.70 -8.47
C THR A 165 6.78 0.32 -7.56
N VAL A 166 6.01 1.25 -6.98
CA VAL A 166 6.52 2.24 -6.02
C VAL A 166 7.11 1.55 -4.79
N ALA A 167 6.42 0.56 -4.21
CA ALA A 167 6.92 -0.17 -3.05
C ALA A 167 8.21 -0.95 -3.33
N GLY A 168 8.29 -1.62 -4.49
CA GLY A 168 9.47 -2.38 -4.91
C GLY A 168 10.68 -1.49 -5.16
N THR A 169 10.49 -0.39 -5.88
CA THR A 169 11.54 0.63 -6.11
C THR A 169 11.98 1.25 -4.79
N ALA A 170 11.05 1.56 -3.89
CA ALA A 170 11.35 2.12 -2.58
C ALA A 170 12.13 1.15 -1.69
N ALA A 171 11.71 -0.12 -1.63
CA ALA A 171 12.42 -1.14 -0.86
C ALA A 171 13.84 -1.38 -1.41
N GLY A 172 14.01 -1.35 -2.74
CA GLY A 172 15.32 -1.44 -3.39
C GLY A 172 16.20 -0.22 -3.11
N HIS A 173 15.63 0.99 -3.18
CA HIS A 173 16.31 2.24 -2.86
C HIS A 173 16.76 2.27 -1.39
N ALA A 174 15.88 1.88 -0.46
CA ALA A 174 16.20 1.87 0.96
C ALA A 174 17.25 0.82 1.33
N TRP A 175 17.36 -0.27 0.55
CA TRP A 175 18.43 -1.24 0.71
C TRP A 175 19.80 -0.66 0.40
N THR A 176 19.91 0.15 -0.66
CA THR A 176 21.20 0.72 -1.07
C THR A 176 21.54 2.02 -0.36
N SER A 177 20.54 2.70 0.20
CA SER A 177 20.71 3.94 0.97
C SER A 177 19.97 3.87 2.31
N PRO A 178 20.43 3.08 3.29
CA PRO A 178 19.72 2.90 4.56
C PRO A 178 19.47 4.21 5.33
N GLY A 179 20.38 5.18 5.21
CA GLY A 179 20.25 6.51 5.84
C GLY A 179 19.17 7.40 5.22
N ALA A 180 18.73 7.11 3.99
CA ALA A 180 17.71 7.90 3.28
C ALA A 180 16.28 7.38 3.51
N LYS A 181 16.09 6.35 4.33
CA LYS A 181 14.81 5.63 4.45
C LYS A 181 13.62 6.53 4.77
N THR A 182 13.80 7.52 5.65
CA THR A 182 12.74 8.49 5.99
C THR A 182 12.37 9.35 4.78
N PHE A 183 13.36 9.85 4.05
CA PHE A 183 13.13 10.62 2.83
C PHE A 183 12.43 9.79 1.75
N ILE A 184 12.82 8.52 1.59
CA ILE A 184 12.17 7.58 0.68
C ILE A 184 10.71 7.35 1.08
N ALA A 185 10.42 7.21 2.38
CA ALA A 185 9.04 7.07 2.85
C ALA A 185 8.20 8.31 2.55
N ILE A 186 8.75 9.52 2.74
CA ILE A 186 8.09 10.78 2.37
C ILE A 186 7.81 10.81 0.86
N LEU A 187 8.78 10.41 0.04
CA LEU A 187 8.60 10.30 -1.40
C LEU A 187 7.46 9.33 -1.75
N VAL A 188 7.43 8.13 -1.16
CA VAL A 188 6.32 7.17 -1.37
C VAL A 188 4.98 7.78 -1.00
N ILE A 189 4.88 8.48 0.14
CA ILE A 189 3.65 9.17 0.54
C ILE A 189 3.22 10.18 -0.52
N ILE A 190 4.14 11.02 -1.01
CA ILE A 190 3.84 12.02 -2.04
C ILE A 190 3.38 11.35 -3.34
N LEU A 191 4.10 10.32 -3.80
CA LEU A 191 3.77 9.59 -5.03
C LEU A 191 2.40 8.92 -4.93
N MET A 192 2.10 8.27 -3.80
CA MET A 192 0.81 7.63 -3.59
C MET A 192 -0.31 8.66 -3.39
N ALA A 193 -0.06 9.79 -2.73
CA ALA A 193 -1.05 10.87 -2.64
C ALA A 193 -1.38 11.46 -4.03
N ILE A 194 -0.37 11.63 -4.89
CA ILE A 194 -0.58 12.04 -6.29
C ILE A 194 -1.36 10.97 -7.05
N ALA A 195 -1.02 9.69 -6.86
CA ALA A 195 -1.71 8.57 -7.50
C ALA A 195 -3.19 8.51 -7.13
N VAL A 196 -3.49 8.61 -5.83
CA VAL A 196 -4.83 8.40 -5.26
C VAL A 196 -5.72 9.63 -5.40
N PHE A 197 -5.16 10.83 -5.25
CA PHE A 197 -5.93 12.08 -5.29
C PHE A 197 -5.60 12.93 -6.52
N GLY A 198 -4.32 13.14 -6.83
CA GLY A 198 -3.90 14.01 -7.91
C GLY A 198 -4.39 13.56 -9.30
N VAL A 199 -4.18 12.29 -9.65
CA VAL A 199 -4.56 11.75 -10.97
C VAL A 199 -6.09 11.75 -11.14
N PRO A 200 -6.90 11.20 -10.22
CA PRO A 200 -8.36 11.27 -10.35
C PRO A 200 -8.90 12.71 -10.39
N TYR A 201 -8.28 13.65 -9.68
CA TYR A 201 -8.68 15.07 -9.71
C TYR A 201 -8.55 15.65 -11.12
N VAL A 202 -7.39 15.46 -11.76
CA VAL A 202 -7.14 15.93 -13.12
C VAL A 202 -8.07 15.24 -14.12
N LEU A 203 -8.29 13.92 -13.97
CA LEU A 203 -9.20 13.17 -14.85
C LEU A 203 -10.67 13.60 -14.70
N SER A 204 -11.06 14.13 -13.54
CA SER A 204 -12.41 14.66 -13.31
C SER A 204 -12.68 16.02 -13.98
N GLY A 205 -11.65 16.65 -14.58
CA GLY A 205 -11.76 17.96 -15.21
C GLY A 205 -11.81 19.14 -14.23
N ALA A 206 -11.44 18.91 -12.96
CA ALA A 206 -11.43 19.96 -11.94
C ALA A 206 -10.31 21.00 -12.18
N PRO A 207 -10.55 22.30 -11.92
CA PRO A 207 -9.58 23.35 -12.19
C PRO A 207 -8.38 23.26 -11.23
N LEU A 208 -7.16 23.30 -11.77
CA LEU A 208 -5.89 23.19 -11.02
C LEU A 208 -5.64 24.33 -10.00
N LEU A 209 -6.46 25.39 -10.02
CA LEU A 209 -6.38 26.54 -9.13
C LEU A 209 -7.79 26.93 -8.65
N PRO A 210 -7.97 27.33 -7.38
CA PRO A 210 -9.20 27.97 -6.93
C PRO A 210 -9.45 29.24 -7.75
N ARG A 211 -10.70 29.49 -8.14
CA ARG A 211 -11.12 30.82 -8.61
C ARG A 211 -11.33 31.75 -7.43
#